data_AF-A0A4U0MVR6-F1
#
_entry.id   AF-A0A4U0MVR6-F1
#
_cell.length_a   1.000
_cell.length_b   1.000
_cell.length_c   1.000
_cell.angle_alpha   90.00
_cell.angle_beta   90.00
_cell.angle_gamma   90.00
#
_symmetry.space_group_name_H-M   'P 1'
#
loop_
_entity.id
_entity.type
_entity.pdbx_description
1 polymer ?
#
loop_
_entity_poly.entity_id
_entity_poly.type
_entity_poly.pdbx_seq_one_letter_code
_entity_poly.pdbx_strand_id
1 'polypeptide(L)'
;MSSPKKALSAALGLGLAAALAAAAPVSAASPSSHHNSSQSTRASIAAYQGSAADKADTKAFFEAVMKSAKAKMKAHPHAASVTVTYDASAAPTFANQIAESASIWNGAVQNVKLQEGSGGDFQYREGDDPRGSYASTDGHGKGFVFLDYKQNQEYNSTRVTAHETGHVLGLPDHYEGPCSELMSGGGPGPSCQNAQPDDNERAQVDQLWANGLAGLRFGKAA
;
A
#
# COMPACT_ATOMS: atom_id res chain seq x y z
N MET A 1 -33.12 48.80 -20.80
CA MET A 1 -32.20 49.83 -20.28
C MET A 1 -30.81 49.23 -20.23
N SER A 2 -29.85 49.96 -20.78
CA SER A 2 -28.51 49.52 -21.18
C SER A 2 -27.48 49.38 -20.02
N SER A 3 -26.43 48.62 -20.34
CA SER A 3 -25.13 48.21 -19.69
C SER A 3 -24.35 49.30 -18.86
N PRO A 4 -23.11 49.11 -18.30
CA PRO A 4 -22.07 48.07 -18.58
C PRO A 4 -21.01 47.61 -17.49
N LYS A 5 -20.29 46.52 -17.85
CA LYS A 5 -18.82 46.20 -17.74
C LYS A 5 -18.07 46.22 -16.39
N LYS A 6 -17.25 45.16 -16.15
CA LYS A 6 -15.75 45.21 -16.18
C LYS A 6 -15.13 43.80 -16.20
N ALA A 7 -14.06 43.66 -16.98
CA ALA A 7 -13.18 42.50 -17.15
C ALA A 7 -11.84 42.74 -16.44
N LEU A 8 -11.06 41.68 -16.16
CA LEU A 8 -9.59 41.71 -16.31
C LEU A 8 -9.01 40.29 -16.40
N SER A 9 -8.14 40.09 -17.38
CA SER A 9 -7.28 38.91 -17.61
C SER A 9 -5.86 39.19 -17.13
N ALA A 10 -5.08 38.14 -16.83
CA ALA A 10 -3.63 38.15 -17.02
C ALA A 10 -3.09 36.71 -17.16
N ALA A 11 -2.50 36.43 -18.33
CA ALA A 11 -1.66 35.28 -18.63
C ALA A 11 -0.23 35.76 -18.85
N LEU A 12 0.77 35.00 -18.41
CA LEU A 12 2.17 35.16 -18.81
C LEU A 12 2.84 33.77 -18.78
N GLY A 13 3.16 33.25 -19.95
CA GLY A 13 4.09 32.14 -20.14
C GLY A 13 5.45 32.66 -20.59
N LEU A 14 6.49 31.84 -20.43
CA LEU A 14 7.74 31.93 -21.18
C LEU A 14 8.33 30.51 -21.30
N GLY A 15 8.41 30.03 -22.53
CA GLY A 15 9.33 28.97 -22.93
C GLY A 15 10.49 29.55 -23.73
N LEU A 16 11.61 28.84 -23.82
CA LEU A 16 12.53 28.95 -24.95
C LEU A 16 13.39 27.68 -25.10
N ALA A 17 13.68 27.38 -26.36
CA ALA A 17 14.10 26.09 -26.92
C ALA A 17 15.62 25.91 -27.07
N ALA A 18 15.99 24.71 -27.54
CA ALA A 18 17.31 24.12 -27.76
C ALA A 18 18.11 24.63 -28.99
N ALA A 19 19.43 24.35 -29.03
CA ALA A 19 20.24 24.20 -30.25
C ALA A 19 21.55 23.39 -30.02
N LEU A 20 22.04 22.74 -31.09
CA LEU A 20 23.02 21.62 -31.18
C LEU A 20 24.50 22.00 -31.47
N ALA A 21 25.40 21.07 -31.07
CA ALA A 21 26.62 20.52 -31.73
C ALA A 21 27.88 21.37 -32.11
N ALA A 22 29.09 20.89 -31.71
CA ALA A 22 30.10 20.25 -32.60
C ALA A 22 31.52 20.06 -31.98
N ALA A 23 32.15 18.91 -32.32
CA ALA A 23 33.58 18.58 -32.52
C ALA A 23 34.59 18.43 -31.35
N ALA A 24 35.36 17.33 -31.41
CA ALA A 24 36.60 17.04 -30.66
C ALA A 24 37.83 17.09 -31.58
N PRO A 25 39.06 17.16 -31.02
CA PRO A 25 40.05 16.14 -31.38
C PRO A 25 40.87 15.62 -30.18
N VAL A 26 41.48 14.45 -30.38
CA VAL A 26 42.36 13.70 -29.47
C VAL A 26 43.85 14.06 -29.67
N SER A 27 44.67 14.05 -28.61
CA SER A 27 46.06 13.55 -28.61
C SER A 27 46.69 13.54 -27.21
N ALA A 28 47.57 12.57 -26.99
CA ALA A 28 48.18 12.13 -25.75
C ALA A 28 49.56 12.76 -25.45
N ALA A 29 49.98 12.72 -24.17
CA ALA A 29 51.33 12.41 -23.65
C ALA A 29 51.68 13.24 -22.39
N SER A 30 52.13 12.54 -21.33
CA SER A 30 52.68 13.11 -20.07
C SER A 30 54.19 13.32 -20.20
N PRO A 31 54.78 14.30 -19.49
CA PRO A 31 55.81 13.94 -18.50
C PRO A 31 55.91 14.83 -17.23
N SER A 32 56.27 14.14 -16.14
CA SER A 32 57.19 14.54 -15.05
C SER A 32 56.97 15.84 -14.24
N SER A 33 56.44 15.65 -13.04
CA SER A 33 56.89 16.17 -11.72
C SER A 33 57.68 17.49 -11.63
N HIS A 34 56.98 18.52 -11.12
CA HIS A 34 57.51 19.44 -10.10
C HIS A 34 56.56 19.48 -8.90
N HIS A 35 57.11 19.29 -7.70
CA HIS A 35 56.44 19.47 -6.43
C HIS A 35 55.82 20.87 -6.29
N ASN A 36 54.55 20.94 -5.89
CA ASN A 36 54.21 21.60 -4.63
C ASN A 36 52.84 21.12 -4.12
N SER A 37 52.85 20.55 -2.93
CA SER A 37 51.67 20.27 -2.12
C SER A 37 50.86 21.54 -1.88
N SER A 38 49.66 21.63 -2.45
CA SER A 38 48.63 22.54 -1.96
C SER A 38 47.92 21.88 -0.78
N GLN A 39 48.37 22.24 0.42
CA GLN A 39 47.65 22.00 1.66
C GLN A 39 46.36 22.82 1.61
N SER A 40 45.21 22.13 1.70
CA SER A 40 43.89 22.76 1.78
C SER A 40 43.77 23.57 3.09
N THR A 41 43.27 24.81 3.00
CA THR A 41 42.74 25.54 4.16
C THR A 41 41.21 25.38 4.22
N ARG A 42 40.59 25.75 5.36
CA ARG A 42 39.12 25.73 5.57
C ARG A 42 38.30 26.44 4.48
N ALA A 43 38.92 27.34 3.71
CA ALA A 43 38.27 28.08 2.62
C ALA A 43 38.18 27.29 1.30
N SER A 44 39.10 26.36 1.02
CA SER A 44 39.09 25.51 -0.19
C SER A 44 38.01 24.42 -0.18
N ILE A 45 37.37 24.17 0.98
CA ILE A 45 36.18 23.30 1.11
C ILE A 45 34.90 24.02 0.62
N ALA A 46 34.92 25.37 0.53
CA ALA A 46 33.78 26.17 0.08
C ALA A 46 33.62 26.26 -1.46
N ALA A 47 34.52 25.64 -2.23
CA ALA A 47 34.49 25.63 -3.70
C ALA A 47 34.59 24.20 -4.27
N TYR A 48 33.77 23.28 -3.78
CA TYR A 48 33.65 21.92 -4.31
C TYR A 48 32.69 21.90 -5.51
N GLN A 49 33.24 21.82 -6.73
CA GLN A 49 32.50 21.37 -7.90
C GLN A 49 33.08 20.01 -8.31
N GLY A 50 32.30 18.95 -8.11
CA GLY A 50 32.75 17.55 -8.11
C GLY A 50 33.54 17.12 -9.35
N SER A 51 34.69 16.52 -9.10
CA SER A 51 35.60 15.90 -10.07
C SER A 51 35.07 14.58 -10.65
N ALA A 52 35.74 14.03 -11.67
CA ALA A 52 35.39 12.72 -12.22
C ALA A 52 35.59 11.57 -11.21
N ALA A 53 36.51 11.73 -10.26
CA ALA A 53 36.66 10.84 -9.11
C ALA A 53 35.44 10.97 -8.19
N ASP A 54 34.95 12.19 -7.94
CA ASP A 54 33.70 12.41 -7.19
C ASP A 54 32.47 11.81 -7.88
N LYS A 55 32.43 11.80 -9.23
CA LYS A 55 31.37 11.11 -10.00
C LYS A 55 31.52 9.59 -9.98
N ALA A 56 32.74 9.06 -10.01
CA ALA A 56 33.01 7.62 -9.87
C ALA A 56 32.69 7.12 -8.45
N ASP A 57 32.99 7.93 -7.43
CA ASP A 57 32.66 7.67 -6.03
C ASP A 57 31.14 7.81 -5.78
N THR A 58 30.47 8.75 -6.45
CA THR A 58 29.01 8.84 -6.45
C THR A 58 28.36 7.65 -7.16
N LYS A 59 28.94 7.16 -8.26
CA LYS A 59 28.47 5.96 -8.96
C LYS A 59 28.69 4.71 -8.12
N ALA A 60 29.85 4.56 -7.48
CA ALA A 60 30.14 3.46 -6.58
C ALA A 60 29.23 3.48 -5.34
N PHE A 61 28.94 4.66 -4.80
CA PHE A 61 27.97 4.84 -3.72
C PHE A 61 26.55 4.48 -4.17
N PHE A 62 26.11 4.97 -5.33
CA PHE A 62 24.78 4.67 -5.86
C PHE A 62 24.63 3.18 -6.22
N GLU A 63 25.66 2.56 -6.79
CA GLU A 63 25.70 1.12 -7.06
C GLU A 63 25.73 0.30 -5.76
N ALA A 64 26.42 0.77 -4.70
CA ALA A 64 26.40 0.14 -3.39
C ALA A 64 25.02 0.24 -2.71
N VAL A 65 24.35 1.40 -2.82
CA VAL A 65 22.97 1.61 -2.34
C VAL A 65 22.00 0.73 -3.11
N MET A 66 22.09 0.67 -4.44
CA MET A 66 21.23 -0.15 -5.29
C MET A 66 21.49 -1.65 -5.11
N LYS A 67 22.74 -2.06 -4.83
CA LYS A 67 23.09 -3.45 -4.48
C LYS A 67 22.55 -3.83 -3.10
N SER A 68 22.60 -2.91 -2.12
CA SER A 68 22.00 -3.10 -0.80
C SER A 68 20.47 -3.21 -0.89
N ALA A 69 19.82 -2.36 -1.69
CA ALA A 69 18.38 -2.40 -1.93
C ALA A 69 17.93 -3.69 -2.65
N LYS A 70 18.62 -4.10 -3.73
CA LYS A 70 18.35 -5.38 -4.40
C LYS A 70 18.61 -6.60 -3.51
N ALA A 71 19.64 -6.56 -2.65
CA ALA A 71 19.89 -7.62 -1.69
C ALA A 71 18.79 -7.69 -0.62
N LYS A 72 18.26 -6.56 -0.15
CA LYS A 72 17.12 -6.50 0.79
C LYS A 72 15.81 -6.98 0.16
N MET A 73 15.52 -6.61 -1.08
CA MET A 73 14.33 -7.08 -1.82
C MET A 73 14.41 -8.57 -2.17
N LYS A 74 15.62 -9.11 -2.41
CA LYS A 74 15.82 -10.53 -2.66
C LYS A 74 15.86 -11.36 -1.37
N ALA A 75 16.25 -10.77 -0.24
CA ALA A 75 16.22 -11.38 1.08
C ALA A 75 14.83 -11.37 1.73
N HIS A 76 13.94 -10.46 1.32
CA HIS A 76 12.54 -10.39 1.72
C HIS A 76 11.59 -10.44 0.50
N PRO A 77 11.50 -11.59 -0.21
CA PRO A 77 10.61 -11.75 -1.35
C PRO A 77 9.12 -11.64 -0.98
N HIS A 78 8.82 -11.78 0.32
CA HIS A 78 7.66 -11.25 1.00
C HIS A 78 8.22 -10.36 2.12
N ALA A 79 8.12 -9.04 2.02
CA ALA A 79 8.18 -8.22 3.23
C ALA A 79 7.06 -8.76 4.12
N ALA A 80 7.41 -9.39 5.24
CA ALA A 80 6.60 -10.44 5.85
C ALA A 80 5.11 -10.05 5.97
N SER A 81 4.22 -10.83 5.36
CA SER A 81 2.79 -10.61 5.52
C SER A 81 2.38 -11.14 6.90
N VAL A 82 1.58 -10.39 7.63
CA VAL A 82 0.95 -10.90 8.85
C VAL A 82 -0.09 -11.94 8.47
N THR A 83 -0.05 -13.11 9.09
CA THR A 83 -1.15 -14.08 8.96
C THR A 83 -2.12 -13.88 10.10
N VAL A 84 -3.38 -13.60 9.77
CA VAL A 84 -4.51 -13.57 10.69
C VAL A 84 -5.29 -14.87 10.49
N THR A 85 -5.50 -15.62 11.56
CA THR A 85 -6.22 -16.89 11.49
C THR A 85 -7.71 -16.67 11.74
N TYR A 86 -8.58 -17.31 10.98
CA TYR A 86 -10.03 -17.26 11.19
C TYR A 86 -10.63 -18.65 11.44
N ASP A 87 -11.66 -18.72 12.28
CA ASP A 87 -12.42 -19.94 12.50
C ASP A 87 -13.82 -19.82 11.88
N ALA A 88 -14.15 -20.70 10.92
CA ALA A 88 -15.45 -20.73 10.25
C ALA A 88 -16.40 -21.80 10.81
N SER A 89 -15.98 -22.58 11.81
CA SER A 89 -16.74 -23.75 12.29
C SER A 89 -18.12 -23.42 12.87
N ALA A 90 -18.34 -22.19 13.33
CA ALA A 90 -19.60 -21.70 13.85
C ALA A 90 -20.48 -20.98 12.80
N ALA A 91 -20.09 -21.02 11.52
CA ALA A 91 -20.87 -20.50 10.39
C ALA A 91 -20.88 -21.46 9.18
N PRO A 92 -21.35 -22.72 9.36
CA PRO A 92 -21.29 -23.74 8.32
C PRO A 92 -22.14 -23.43 7.08
N THR A 93 -23.22 -22.65 7.21
CA THR A 93 -24.07 -22.27 6.07
C THR A 93 -23.32 -21.38 5.10
N PHE A 94 -22.38 -20.57 5.60
CA PHE A 94 -21.62 -19.59 4.82
C PHE A 94 -20.18 -20.01 4.52
N ALA A 95 -19.80 -21.27 4.74
CA ALA A 95 -18.42 -21.74 4.60
C ALA A 95 -17.79 -21.39 3.23
N ASN A 96 -18.56 -21.49 2.15
CA ASN A 96 -18.10 -21.14 0.81
C ASN A 96 -17.85 -19.62 0.67
N GLN A 97 -18.77 -18.79 1.16
CA GLN A 97 -18.65 -17.32 1.09
C GLN A 97 -17.53 -16.80 1.99
N ILE A 98 -17.28 -17.46 3.12
CA ILE A 98 -16.14 -17.18 4.00
C ILE A 98 -14.83 -17.49 3.29
N ALA A 99 -14.72 -18.68 2.68
CA ALA A 99 -13.53 -19.05 1.91
C ALA A 99 -13.30 -18.11 0.71
N GLU A 100 -14.38 -17.71 0.03
CA GLU A 100 -14.30 -16.76 -1.10
C GLU A 100 -13.88 -15.36 -0.62
N SER A 101 -14.45 -14.84 0.46
CA SER A 101 -14.03 -13.59 1.10
C SER A 101 -12.55 -13.60 1.45
N ALA A 102 -12.08 -14.68 2.09
CA ALA A 102 -10.66 -14.83 2.43
C ALA A 102 -9.77 -14.83 1.18
N SER A 103 -10.19 -15.51 0.11
CA SER A 103 -9.49 -15.52 -1.18
C SER A 103 -9.44 -14.12 -1.82
N ILE A 104 -10.55 -13.39 -1.81
CA ILE A 104 -10.65 -12.01 -2.32
C ILE A 104 -9.64 -11.12 -1.61
N TRP A 105 -9.66 -11.09 -0.28
CA TRP A 105 -8.72 -10.28 0.50
C TRP A 105 -7.27 -10.73 0.28
N ASN A 106 -7.00 -12.05 0.29
CA ASN A 106 -5.66 -12.58 0.04
C ASN A 106 -5.12 -12.25 -1.35
N GLY A 107 -5.97 -12.13 -2.37
CA GLY A 107 -5.59 -11.67 -3.70
C GLY A 107 -5.48 -10.16 -3.81
N ALA A 108 -6.14 -9.42 -2.92
CA ALA A 108 -6.26 -7.97 -2.99
C ALA A 108 -5.14 -7.20 -2.28
N VAL A 109 -4.58 -7.74 -1.20
CA VAL A 109 -3.59 -7.05 -0.35
C VAL A 109 -2.31 -7.86 -0.17
N GLN A 110 -1.23 -7.19 0.21
CA GLN A 110 0.12 -7.77 0.31
C GLN A 110 0.57 -8.02 1.76
N ASN A 111 0.25 -7.11 2.68
CA ASN A 111 0.84 -7.08 4.02
C ASN A 111 0.08 -7.93 5.07
N VAL A 112 -1.10 -8.44 4.73
CA VAL A 112 -1.87 -9.36 5.58
C VAL A 112 -2.44 -10.50 4.75
N LYS A 113 -2.54 -11.70 5.35
CA LYS A 113 -3.18 -12.89 4.80
C LYS A 113 -4.14 -13.49 5.81
N LEU A 114 -5.29 -13.93 5.32
CA LEU A 114 -6.30 -14.66 6.06
C LEU A 114 -6.09 -16.16 5.84
N GLN A 115 -6.07 -16.93 6.93
CA GLN A 115 -5.93 -18.38 6.87
C GLN A 115 -6.94 -19.04 7.81
N GLU A 116 -7.63 -20.08 7.33
CA GLU A 116 -8.56 -20.83 8.17
C GLU A 116 -7.81 -21.65 9.21
N GLY A 117 -8.32 -21.67 10.44
CA GLY A 117 -7.79 -22.46 11.54
C GLY A 117 -8.68 -22.41 12.79
N SER A 118 -8.78 -23.54 13.48
CA SER A 118 -9.61 -23.70 14.68
C SER A 118 -9.13 -22.79 15.81
N GLY A 119 -10.04 -22.07 16.47
CA GLY A 119 -9.68 -21.13 17.53
C GLY A 119 -8.84 -19.94 17.03
N GLY A 120 -9.05 -19.54 15.77
CA GLY A 120 -8.37 -18.42 15.13
C GLY A 120 -8.50 -17.09 15.86
N ASP A 121 -7.75 -16.09 15.41
CA ASP A 121 -7.73 -14.73 15.95
C ASP A 121 -9.13 -14.07 15.96
N PHE A 122 -9.94 -14.39 14.95
CA PHE A 122 -11.36 -14.06 14.91
C PHE A 122 -12.20 -15.23 14.40
N GLN A 123 -13.52 -15.14 14.58
CA GLN A 123 -14.46 -16.21 14.24
C GLN A 123 -15.61 -15.71 13.38
N TYR A 124 -16.15 -16.57 12.51
CA TYR A 124 -17.44 -16.35 11.87
C TYR A 124 -18.55 -17.06 12.67
N ARG A 125 -19.70 -16.40 12.75
CA ARG A 125 -20.93 -16.88 13.37
C ARG A 125 -22.10 -16.62 12.42
N GLU A 126 -23.18 -17.36 12.58
CA GLU A 126 -24.39 -17.16 11.78
C GLU A 126 -25.66 -17.21 12.64
N GLY A 127 -26.74 -16.59 12.16
CA GLY A 127 -28.03 -16.55 12.83
C GLY A 127 -28.98 -15.53 12.23
N ASP A 128 -30.05 -15.23 12.98
CA ASP A 128 -30.98 -14.15 12.67
C ASP A 128 -30.73 -12.95 13.58
N ASP A 129 -30.44 -11.79 12.99
CA ASP A 129 -30.43 -10.51 13.69
C ASP A 129 -31.14 -9.45 12.83
N PRO A 130 -32.19 -8.77 13.34
CA PRO A 130 -32.92 -7.78 12.55
C PRO A 130 -32.06 -6.58 12.10
N ARG A 131 -30.85 -6.41 12.64
CA ARG A 131 -29.89 -5.38 12.24
C ARG A 131 -29.04 -5.79 11.03
N GLY A 132 -29.04 -7.06 10.65
CA GLY A 132 -28.18 -7.61 9.60
C GLY A 132 -26.85 -8.17 10.13
N SER A 133 -25.95 -8.50 9.21
CA SER A 133 -24.58 -8.93 9.53
C SER A 133 -23.80 -7.79 10.17
N TYR A 134 -22.81 -8.12 10.97
CA TYR A 134 -21.92 -7.14 11.60
C TYR A 134 -20.60 -7.75 12.05
N ALA A 135 -19.56 -6.94 12.12
CA ALA A 135 -18.31 -7.26 12.79
C ALA A 135 -18.27 -6.67 14.22
N SER A 136 -17.81 -7.47 15.18
CA SER A 136 -17.39 -7.01 16.50
C SER A 136 -15.90 -7.27 16.63
N THR A 137 -15.10 -6.24 16.42
CA THR A 137 -13.66 -6.36 16.19
C THR A 137 -12.89 -5.18 16.77
N ASP A 138 -11.59 -5.37 17.00
CA ASP A 138 -10.65 -4.29 17.31
C ASP A 138 -10.13 -3.57 16.06
N GLY A 139 -10.54 -4.00 14.86
CA GLY A 139 -10.05 -3.48 13.58
C GLY A 139 -8.62 -3.91 13.25
N HIS A 140 -8.09 -4.92 13.93
CA HIS A 140 -6.73 -5.40 13.74
C HIS A 140 -6.61 -6.93 13.88
N GLY A 141 -7.58 -7.64 13.29
CA GLY A 141 -7.54 -9.09 13.13
C GLY A 141 -8.23 -9.90 14.22
N LYS A 142 -8.79 -9.29 15.27
CA LYS A 142 -9.44 -10.02 16.37
C LYS A 142 -10.93 -9.76 16.48
N GLY A 143 -11.66 -10.71 17.07
CA GLY A 143 -13.08 -10.57 17.40
C GLY A 143 -13.97 -11.59 16.69
N PHE A 144 -15.10 -11.17 16.14
CA PHE A 144 -15.95 -12.03 15.33
C PHE A 144 -16.75 -11.27 14.27
N VAL A 145 -17.13 -11.98 13.22
CA VAL A 145 -18.12 -11.58 12.21
C VAL A 145 -19.39 -12.40 12.44
N PHE A 146 -20.54 -11.75 12.50
CA PHE A 146 -21.84 -12.39 12.50
C PHE A 146 -22.50 -12.21 11.14
N LEU A 147 -22.94 -13.30 10.53
CA LEU A 147 -23.60 -13.33 9.22
C LEU A 147 -25.09 -13.58 9.42
N ASP A 148 -25.91 -12.58 9.10
CA ASP A 148 -27.36 -12.68 9.19
C ASP A 148 -27.96 -13.42 7.99
N TYR A 149 -28.89 -14.34 8.25
CA TYR A 149 -29.52 -15.13 7.21
C TYR A 149 -30.32 -14.29 6.22
N LYS A 150 -31.08 -13.31 6.69
CA LYS A 150 -31.98 -12.54 5.83
C LYS A 150 -31.20 -11.61 4.91
N GLN A 151 -30.23 -10.88 5.44
CA GLN A 151 -29.39 -9.99 4.65
C GLN A 151 -28.61 -10.75 3.58
N ASN A 152 -28.05 -11.92 3.91
CA ASN A 152 -27.30 -12.73 2.94
C ASN A 152 -28.19 -13.41 1.89
N GLN A 153 -29.51 -13.47 2.07
CA GLN A 153 -30.46 -13.88 1.04
C GLN A 153 -30.87 -12.72 0.12
N GLU A 154 -30.92 -11.50 0.66
CA GLU A 154 -31.35 -10.30 -0.08
C GLU A 154 -30.19 -9.66 -0.88
N TYR A 155 -29.00 -9.67 -0.32
CA TYR A 155 -27.78 -9.11 -0.90
C TYR A 155 -26.85 -10.21 -1.41
N ASN A 156 -25.84 -9.82 -2.20
CA ASN A 156 -24.77 -10.74 -2.56
C ASN A 156 -24.01 -11.19 -1.30
N SER A 157 -24.16 -12.46 -0.92
CA SER A 157 -23.59 -12.99 0.33
C SER A 157 -22.06 -12.93 0.39
N THR A 158 -21.37 -13.11 -0.75
CA THR A 158 -19.91 -12.93 -0.84
C THR A 158 -19.52 -11.46 -0.57
N ARG A 159 -20.26 -10.49 -1.12
CA ARG A 159 -20.04 -9.06 -0.83
C ARG A 159 -20.25 -8.76 0.65
N VAL A 160 -21.36 -9.22 1.24
CA VAL A 160 -21.67 -9.02 2.67
C VAL A 160 -20.52 -9.60 3.51
N THR A 161 -20.12 -10.83 3.24
CA THR A 161 -19.07 -11.49 4.01
C THR A 161 -17.73 -10.77 3.85
N ALA A 162 -17.34 -10.39 2.63
CA ALA A 162 -16.10 -9.66 2.37
C ALA A 162 -16.08 -8.26 3.00
N HIS A 163 -17.22 -7.58 3.03
CA HIS A 163 -17.41 -6.30 3.70
C HIS A 163 -17.15 -6.41 5.22
N GLU A 164 -17.81 -7.36 5.89
CA GLU A 164 -17.61 -7.58 7.33
C GLU A 164 -16.18 -8.00 7.65
N THR A 165 -15.56 -8.82 6.79
CA THR A 165 -14.13 -9.15 6.91
C THR A 165 -13.24 -7.90 6.77
N GLY A 166 -13.63 -6.92 5.95
CA GLY A 166 -12.94 -5.65 5.80
C GLY A 166 -12.85 -4.85 7.10
N HIS A 167 -13.89 -4.90 7.94
CA HIS A 167 -13.85 -4.30 9.28
C HIS A 167 -12.82 -4.96 10.18
N VAL A 168 -12.70 -6.29 10.14
CA VAL A 168 -11.67 -7.03 10.90
C VAL A 168 -10.26 -6.62 10.46
N LEU A 169 -10.09 -6.27 9.18
CA LEU A 169 -8.84 -5.75 8.63
C LEU A 169 -8.62 -4.25 8.89
N GLY A 170 -9.58 -3.56 9.50
CA GLY A 170 -9.45 -2.19 10.01
C GLY A 170 -10.08 -1.11 9.14
N LEU A 171 -10.90 -1.47 8.15
CA LEU A 171 -11.62 -0.49 7.34
C LEU A 171 -12.93 -0.06 8.04
N PRO A 172 -13.26 1.24 8.06
CA PRO A 172 -14.56 1.72 8.54
C PRO A 172 -15.65 1.55 7.46
N ASP A 173 -16.90 1.66 7.88
CA ASP A 173 -18.03 1.84 6.96
C ASP A 173 -17.95 3.16 6.19
N HIS A 174 -18.49 3.15 4.97
CA HIS A 174 -18.73 4.33 4.15
C HIS A 174 -20.01 4.17 3.31
N TYR A 175 -21.17 4.12 3.97
CA TYR A 175 -22.45 3.75 3.36
C TYR A 175 -22.90 4.66 2.20
N GLU A 176 -22.40 5.90 2.12
CA GLU A 176 -22.67 6.83 1.03
C GLU A 176 -21.84 6.55 -0.23
N GLY A 177 -20.88 5.63 -0.15
CA GLY A 177 -20.01 5.23 -1.25
C GLY A 177 -20.73 4.45 -2.37
N PRO A 178 -20.13 4.39 -3.57
CA PRO A 178 -20.67 3.63 -4.70
C PRO A 178 -20.51 2.10 -4.52
N CYS A 179 -21.16 1.33 -5.41
CA CYS A 179 -21.01 -0.14 -5.48
C CYS A 179 -19.56 -0.61 -5.73
N SER A 180 -18.73 0.23 -6.34
CA SER A 180 -17.30 -0.08 -6.53
C SER A 180 -16.52 -0.14 -5.23
N GLU A 181 -16.97 0.56 -4.18
CA GLU A 181 -16.40 0.44 -2.83
C GLU A 181 -17.03 -0.78 -2.14
N LEU A 182 -16.20 -1.62 -1.54
CA LEU A 182 -16.67 -2.75 -0.74
C LEU A 182 -17.26 -2.26 0.59
N MET A 183 -16.65 -1.24 1.18
CA MET A 183 -17.02 -0.68 2.48
C MET A 183 -18.24 0.25 2.44
N SER A 184 -18.82 0.49 1.26
CA SER A 184 -20.18 1.03 1.16
C SER A 184 -21.26 0.02 1.55
N GLY A 185 -20.90 -1.26 1.68
CA GLY A 185 -21.74 -2.30 2.23
C GLY A 185 -23.07 -2.42 1.48
N GLY A 186 -24.16 -2.29 2.23
CA GLY A 186 -25.53 -2.33 1.70
C GLY A 186 -26.05 -1.00 1.14
N GLY A 187 -25.33 0.11 1.29
CA GLY A 187 -25.77 1.45 0.84
C GLY A 187 -26.21 1.52 -0.63
N PRO A 188 -25.44 0.92 -1.57
CA PRO A 188 -25.83 0.83 -2.99
C PRO A 188 -27.04 -0.07 -3.29
N GLY A 189 -27.59 -0.77 -2.30
CA GLY A 189 -28.73 -1.66 -2.43
C GLY A 189 -28.40 -3.04 -3.03
N PRO A 190 -29.37 -3.96 -3.06
CA PRO A 190 -29.16 -5.38 -3.39
C PRO A 190 -28.79 -5.64 -4.86
N SER A 191 -29.01 -4.65 -5.75
CA SER A 191 -28.53 -4.74 -7.13
C SER A 191 -27.00 -4.70 -7.25
N CYS A 192 -26.30 -4.23 -6.22
CA CYS A 192 -24.85 -4.23 -6.16
C CYS A 192 -24.32 -5.62 -5.84
N GLN A 193 -23.48 -6.14 -6.73
CA GLN A 193 -22.93 -7.51 -6.66
C GLN A 193 -21.40 -7.53 -6.51
N ASN A 194 -20.74 -6.37 -6.51
CA ASN A 194 -19.29 -6.29 -6.41
C ASN A 194 -18.81 -6.71 -5.01
N ALA A 195 -17.98 -7.75 -4.92
CA ALA A 195 -17.36 -8.19 -3.67
C ALA A 195 -15.87 -7.79 -3.56
N GLN A 196 -15.33 -7.07 -4.54
CA GLN A 196 -13.92 -6.68 -4.57
C GLN A 196 -13.72 -5.36 -3.84
N PRO A 197 -12.70 -5.23 -2.96
CA PRO A 197 -12.28 -3.94 -2.48
C PRO A 197 -11.69 -3.11 -3.62
N ASP A 198 -11.88 -1.80 -3.58
CA ASP A 198 -11.27 -0.87 -4.53
C ASP A 198 -9.78 -0.64 -4.23
N ASP A 199 -9.11 0.15 -5.06
CA ASP A 199 -7.68 0.42 -4.89
C ASP A 199 -7.36 1.21 -3.60
N ASN A 200 -8.27 2.05 -3.13
CA ASN A 200 -8.08 2.84 -1.91
C ASN A 200 -8.20 1.96 -0.67
N GLU A 201 -9.21 1.10 -0.62
CA GLU A 201 -9.47 0.13 0.43
C GLU A 201 -8.28 -0.85 0.55
N ARG A 202 -7.78 -1.34 -0.59
CA ARG A 202 -6.56 -2.18 -0.64
C ARG A 202 -5.35 -1.47 -0.06
N ALA A 203 -5.09 -0.23 -0.50
CA ALA A 203 -3.95 0.55 -0.05
C ALA A 203 -4.04 0.87 1.45
N GLN A 204 -5.23 1.16 1.96
CA GLN A 204 -5.46 1.42 3.38
C GLN A 204 -5.19 0.16 4.22
N VAL A 205 -5.69 -1.02 3.81
CA VAL A 205 -5.35 -2.27 4.50
C VAL A 205 -3.84 -2.52 4.46
N ASP A 206 -3.19 -2.40 3.30
CA ASP A 206 -1.74 -2.58 3.23
C ASP A 206 -0.98 -1.61 4.15
N GLN A 207 -1.45 -0.36 4.26
CA GLN A 207 -0.87 0.62 5.19
C GLN A 207 -1.08 0.24 6.66
N LEU A 208 -2.28 -0.19 7.04
CA LEU A 208 -2.62 -0.60 8.42
C LEU A 208 -1.75 -1.79 8.87
N TRP A 209 -1.44 -2.70 7.94
CA TRP A 209 -0.72 -3.94 8.24
C TRP A 209 0.80 -3.88 7.93
N ALA A 210 1.29 -2.79 7.33
CA ALA A 210 2.71 -2.60 7.02
C ALA A 210 3.65 -2.67 8.26
N ASN A 211 3.15 -2.26 9.44
CA ASN A 211 3.92 -2.24 10.69
C ASN A 211 3.58 -3.40 11.65
N GLY A 212 2.70 -4.33 11.26
CA GLY A 212 2.40 -5.52 12.08
C GLY A 212 3.65 -6.39 12.35
N LEU A 213 4.70 -6.20 11.55
CA LEU A 213 6.03 -6.80 11.71
C LEU A 213 6.89 -6.19 12.81
N ALA A 214 6.63 -4.95 13.26
CA ALA A 214 7.37 -4.32 14.36
C ALA A 214 6.91 -4.82 15.74
N GLY A 215 5.75 -5.49 15.81
CA GLY A 215 5.19 -6.09 17.02
C GLY A 215 5.54 -7.56 17.24
N LEU A 216 6.12 -8.24 16.24
CA LEU A 216 6.59 -9.63 16.36
C LEU A 216 7.88 -9.66 17.21
N ARG A 217 7.71 -9.61 18.54
CA ARG A 217 8.68 -10.23 19.44
C ARG A 217 8.66 -11.71 19.11
N PHE A 218 9.68 -12.19 18.40
CA PHE A 218 9.96 -13.62 18.31
C PHE A 218 10.03 -14.16 19.74
N GLY A 219 8.99 -14.87 20.14
CA GLY A 219 8.96 -15.63 21.37
C GLY A 219 10.18 -16.52 21.37
N LYS A 220 11.08 -16.28 22.32
CA LYS A 220 12.26 -17.10 22.53
C LYS A 220 11.76 -18.50 22.88
N ALA A 221 12.01 -19.48 22.01
CA ALA A 221 11.84 -20.88 22.37
C ALA A 221 12.69 -21.16 23.61
N ALA A 222 12.05 -21.68 24.65
CA ALA A 222 12.66 -22.15 25.88
C ALA A 222 13.31 -23.53 25.66
#